data_AF-A0A1T5AQ84-F1
#
_entry.id   AF-A0A1T5AQ84-F1
#
_cell.length_a   1.000
_cell.length_b   1.000
_cell.length_c   1.000
_cell.angle_alpha   90.00
_cell.angle_beta   90.00
_cell.angle_gamma   90.00
#
_symmetry.space_group_name_H-M   'P 1'
#
loop_
_entity.id
_entity.type
_entity.pdbx_description
1 polymer ?
#
loop_
_entity_poly.entity_id
_entity_poly.type
_entity_poly.pdbx_seq_one_letter_code
_entity_poly.pdbx_strand_id
1 'polypeptide(L)' 'MKIEKGTKYNTVEIESLYNDLNDYLDSHINYPGWKKVVYPVKETAINGVQEGNLYVIRDAKQIVGTVILRQNKD' A
#
# COMPACT_ATOMS: atom_id res chain seq x y z
N MET A 1 -5.45 1.09 16.56
CA MET A 1 -4.45 0.78 15.51
C MET A 1 -3.68 -0.52 15.79
N LYS A 2 -3.59 -1.41 14.79
CA LYS A 2 -2.82 -2.67 14.81
C LYS A 2 -2.10 -2.84 13.47
N ILE A 3 -0.87 -3.36 13.50
CA ILE A 3 -0.16 -3.79 12.29
C ILE A 3 -0.36 -5.31 12.12
N GLU A 4 -0.74 -5.73 10.92
CA GLU A 4 -0.92 -7.14 10.60
C GLU A 4 -0.51 -7.46 9.17
N LYS A 5 -0.30 -8.74 8.87
CA LYS A 5 0.11 -9.17 7.53
C LYS A 5 -1.02 -8.95 6.53
N GLY A 6 -0.71 -8.34 5.40
CA GLY A 6 -1.65 -8.13 4.32
C GLY A 6 -2.05 -9.45 3.66
N THR A 7 -3.30 -9.55 3.24
CA THR A 7 -3.84 -10.72 2.56
C THR A 7 -4.46 -10.33 1.21
N LYS A 8 -4.71 -11.33 0.35
CA LYS A 8 -5.35 -11.09 -0.96
C LYS A 8 -6.69 -10.36 -0.85
N TYR A 9 -7.42 -10.55 0.26
CA TYR A 9 -8.72 -9.91 0.51
C TYR A 9 -8.61 -8.42 0.81
N ASN A 10 -7.41 -7.91 1.13
CA ASN A 10 -7.19 -6.50 1.40
C ASN A 10 -6.90 -5.69 0.13
N THR A 11 -6.60 -6.35 -1.00
CA THR A 11 -6.07 -5.68 -2.20
C THR A 11 -6.99 -4.60 -2.79
N VAL A 12 -8.31 -4.79 -2.73
CA VAL A 12 -9.29 -3.80 -3.22
C VAL A 12 -9.32 -2.55 -2.31
N GLU A 13 -9.32 -2.74 -1.00
CA GLU A 13 -9.28 -1.63 -0.03
C GLU A 13 -7.97 -0.84 -0.14
N ILE A 14 -6.85 -1.56 -0.33
CA ILE A 14 -5.53 -0.96 -0.53
C ILE A 14 -5.42 -0.21 -1.86
N GLU A 15 -6.03 -0.71 -2.93
CA GLU A 15 -6.10 -0.01 -4.22
C GLU A 15 -6.80 1.34 -4.08
N SER A 16 -7.91 1.41 -3.33
CA SER A 16 -8.57 2.69 -3.03
C SER A 16 -7.62 3.63 -2.28
N LEU A 17 -6.95 3.13 -1.24
CA LEU A 17 -5.98 3.92 -0.46
C LEU A 17 -4.82 4.45 -1.32
N TYR A 18 -4.32 3.66 -2.27
CA TYR A 18 -3.30 4.09 -3.21
C TYR A 18 -3.81 5.14 -4.20
N ASN A 19 -5.05 5.02 -4.68
CA ASN A 19 -5.65 6.04 -5.54
C ASN A 19 -5.81 7.37 -4.80
N ASP A 20 -6.33 7.35 -3.58
CA ASP A 20 -6.50 8.56 -2.75
C ASP A 20 -5.15 9.23 -2.46
N LEU A 21 -4.13 8.45 -2.12
CA LEU A 21 -2.76 8.96 -1.93
C LEU A 21 -2.19 9.57 -3.21
N ASN A 22 -2.32 8.88 -4.34
CA ASN A 22 -1.80 9.36 -5.62
C ASN A 22 -2.49 10.66 -6.06
N ASP A 23 -3.80 10.78 -5.86
CA ASP A 23 -4.55 12.00 -6.16
C ASP A 23 -4.14 13.17 -5.26
N TYR A 24 -3.86 12.90 -3.98
CA TYR A 24 -3.28 13.89 -3.09
C TYR A 24 -1.89 14.34 -3.56
N LEU A 25 -1.01 13.40 -3.93
CA LEU A 25 0.35 13.72 -4.38
C LEU A 25 0.38 14.46 -5.73
N ASP A 26 -0.55 14.18 -6.65
CA ASP A 26 -0.64 14.86 -7.96
C ASP A 26 -1.08 16.33 -7.82
N SER A 27 -1.89 16.63 -6.81
CA SER A 27 -2.41 17.97 -6.52
C SER A 27 -1.54 18.81 -5.57
N HIS A 28 -0.46 18.23 -5.03
CA HIS A 28 0.41 18.87 -4.03
C HIS A 28 1.90 18.69 -4.37
N ILE A 29 2.80 19.15 -3.49
CA ILE A 29 4.22 18.88 -3.63
C ILE A 29 4.45 17.37 -3.49
N ASN A 30 4.75 16.72 -4.60
CA ASN A 30 5.03 15.29 -4.67
C ASN A 30 6.48 14.98 -4.24
N TYR A 31 6.73 14.98 -2.93
CA TYR A 31 8.04 14.62 -2.36
C TYR A 31 8.59 13.26 -2.79
N PRO A 32 7.79 12.17 -2.83
CA PRO A 32 8.32 10.86 -3.25
C PRO A 32 8.45 10.70 -4.78
N GLY A 33 7.90 11.63 -5.57
CA GLY A 33 7.88 11.54 -7.03
C GLY A 33 7.00 10.41 -7.59
N TRP A 34 6.08 9.89 -6.78
CA TRP A 34 5.18 8.79 -7.15
C TRP A 34 4.13 9.27 -8.13
N LYS A 35 3.91 8.49 -9.20
CA LYS A 35 2.97 8.83 -10.25
C LYS A 35 1.78 7.88 -10.18
N LYS A 36 0.57 8.44 -10.27
CA LYS A 36 -0.66 7.67 -10.44
C LYS A 36 -0.49 6.68 -11.60
N VAL A 37 -1.09 5.51 -11.47
CA VAL A 37 -0.95 4.35 -12.37
C VAL A 37 0.46 3.73 -12.51
N VAL A 38 1.50 4.31 -11.90
CA VAL A 38 2.87 3.76 -11.91
C VAL A 38 3.20 3.13 -10.56
N TYR A 39 3.13 3.89 -9.48
CA TYR A 39 3.45 3.41 -8.13
C TYR A 39 2.91 4.35 -7.05
N PRO A 40 2.32 3.82 -5.96
CA PRO A 40 1.87 2.43 -5.82
C PRO A 40 0.57 2.17 -6.62
N VAL A 41 0.38 0.93 -7.07
CA VAL A 41 -0.83 0.46 -7.76
C VAL A 41 -1.33 -0.86 -7.16
N LYS A 42 -2.51 -1.35 -7.57
CA LYS A 42 -3.05 -2.64 -7.10
C LYS A 42 -2.04 -3.79 -7.23
N GLU A 43 -1.32 -3.84 -8.35
CA GLU A 43 -0.28 -4.85 -8.60
C GLU A 43 0.85 -4.80 -7.56
N THR A 44 1.21 -3.59 -7.08
CA THR A 44 2.18 -3.42 -5.99
C THR A 44 1.73 -4.12 -4.71
N ALA A 45 0.43 -4.02 -4.37
CA ALA A 45 -0.13 -4.71 -3.21
C ALA A 45 -0.21 -6.23 -3.43
N ILE A 46 -0.61 -6.68 -4.62
CA ILE A 46 -0.68 -8.10 -4.98
C ILE A 46 0.71 -8.75 -4.81
N ASN A 47 1.74 -8.15 -5.41
CA ASN A 47 3.12 -8.64 -5.31
C ASN A 47 3.60 -8.63 -3.86
N GLY A 48 3.33 -7.56 -3.11
CA GLY A 48 3.66 -7.50 -1.69
C GLY A 48 3.01 -8.62 -0.86
N VAL A 49 1.75 -8.99 -1.14
CA VAL A 49 1.09 -10.14 -0.49
C VAL A 49 1.75 -11.46 -0.90
N GLN A 50 1.99 -11.66 -2.21
CA GLN A 50 2.57 -12.89 -2.75
C GLN A 50 3.98 -13.15 -2.23
N GLU A 51 4.79 -12.11 -2.12
CA GLU A 51 6.14 -12.17 -1.53
C GLU A 51 6.10 -12.32 0.01
N GLY A 52 4.94 -12.17 0.65
CA GLY A 52 4.80 -12.19 2.10
C GLY A 52 5.42 -10.96 2.79
N ASN A 53 5.52 -9.84 2.08
CA ASN A 53 6.21 -8.62 2.53
C ASN A 53 5.25 -7.46 2.85
N LEU A 54 3.97 -7.57 2.48
CA LEU A 54 2.96 -6.55 2.74
C LEU A 54 2.39 -6.66 4.16
N TYR A 55 2.34 -5.52 4.83
CA TYR A 55 1.67 -5.30 6.11
C TYR A 55 0.66 -4.17 5.97
N VAL A 56 -0.43 -4.26 6.72
CA VAL A 56 -1.49 -3.25 6.78
C VAL A 56 -1.56 -2.68 8.19
N ILE A 57 -1.79 -1.38 8.29
CA ILE A 57 -2.13 -0.69 9.53
C ILE A 57 -3.66 -0.61 9.56
N ARG A 58 -4.30 -1.32 10.49
CA ARG A 58 -5.75 -1.31 10.67
C ARG A 58 -6.12 -0.42 11.86
N ASP A 59 -7.05 0.49 11.65
CA ASP A 59 -7.75 1.17 12.74
C ASP A 59 -9.22 0.78 12.73
N ALA A 60 -9.69 0.23 13.84
CA ALA A 60 -10.95 -0.52 13.92
C ALA A 60 -11.09 -1.54 12.77
N LYS A 61 -11.95 -1.28 11.78
CA LYS A 61 -12.20 -2.14 10.62
C LYS A 61 -11.52 -1.67 9.34
N GLN A 62 -10.96 -0.46 9.32
CA GLN A 62 -10.42 0.18 8.13
C GLN A 62 -8.90 0.04 8.04
N ILE A 63 -8.38 -0.21 6.84
CA ILE A 63 -6.96 -0.08 6.52
C ILE A 63 -6.66 1.40 6.30
N VAL A 64 -5.79 1.95 7.14
CA VAL A 64 -5.38 3.35 7.11
C VAL A 64 -3.95 3.54 6.59
N GLY A 65 -3.25 2.45 6.30
CA GLY A 65 -1.88 2.48 5.81
C GLY A 65 -1.39 1.10 5.40
N THR A 66 -0.34 1.08 4.57
CA THR A 66 0.35 -0.15 4.18
C THR A 66 1.85 0.04 4.22
N VAL A 67 2.59 -1.02 4.52
CA VAL A 67 4.05 -1.08 4.44
C VAL A 67 4.44 -2.34 3.68
N ILE A 68 5.30 -2.21 2.68
CA ILE A 68 6.00 -3.35 2.09
C ILE A 68 7.39 -3.38 2.70
N LEU A 69 7.63 -4.34 3.59
CA LEU A 69 8.91 -4.54 4.24
C LEU A 69 9.58 -5.78 3.64
N ARG A 70 10.58 -5.54 2.79
CA ARG A 70 11.42 -6.61 2.22
C ARG A 70 12.66 -6.76 3.08
N GLN A 71 12.94 -7.98 3.51
CA GLN A 71 14.23 -8.31 4.10
C GLN A 71 15.10 -8.89 2.98
N ASN A 72 16.16 -8.19 2.59
CA ASN A 72 17.21 -8.81 1.79
C ASN A 72 17.90 -9.84 2.69
N LYS A 73 17.84 -11.11 2.31
CA LYS A 73 18.75 -12.13 2.83
C LYS A 73 19.88 -12.20 1.81
N ASP A 74 20.97 -11.53 2.12
CA ASP A 74 22.28 -11.88 1.56
C ASP A 74 22.69 -13.27 2.08
#